data_AF-A0AAN0YSX5-F1
#
_entry.id   AF-A0AAN0YSX5-F1
#
_cell.length_a   1.000
_cell.length_b   1.000
_cell.length_c   1.000
_cell.angle_alpha   90.00
_cell.angle_beta   90.00
_cell.angle_gamma   90.00
#
_symmetry.space_group_name_H-M   'P 1'
#
loop_
_entity.id
_entity.type
_entity.pdbx_description
1 polymer ?
#
loop_
_entity_poly.entity_id
_entity_poly.type
_entity_poly.pdbx_seq_one_letter_code
_entity_poly.pdbx_strand_id
1 'polypeptide(L)'
;MGRANMERKNEKIILFPHTKERLVEEGIKALQAKRYQEALRFFHKAEQLGEHRFHVKLSIVVCFCELGEFSEAERRCRMLLQENEEDAEILQMYLSILMQLRRYEQAETVIRQALHRRSLPAAVREHLLRLLHFSRQMAERRLPSAEQDGVQQLLSSSDITEHMRVIKQLENEDITPILFILKQYLLDKANNPITKTMVLRLLTLKNVSDVVTVEKFGQTMDVIPAKLNERSQTTFALNVLQQLENKLASKNPSLYEVAVDIWLRYTYMLYPFSPAPALLDEWMAALHLAACQFQGMPATAEKIARMYHVQAQDIDFLCQKLCEAEEISYF
;
A
#
# COMPACT_ATOMS: atom_id res chain seq x y z
N MET A 1 -10.24 -52.47 34.37
CA MET A 1 -9.43 -51.72 33.37
C MET A 1 -9.01 -52.68 32.27
N GLY A 2 -9.60 -52.57 31.08
CA GLY A 2 -9.23 -53.35 29.90
C GLY A 2 -9.43 -52.47 28.66
N ARG A 3 -8.32 -52.08 28.02
CA ARG A 3 -8.29 -51.20 26.85
C ARG A 3 -8.67 -51.97 25.58
N ALA A 4 -9.45 -51.29 24.74
CA ALA A 4 -9.43 -51.24 23.27
C ALA A 4 -9.24 -52.54 22.46
N ASN A 5 -10.20 -52.79 21.56
CA ASN A 5 -9.87 -52.99 20.16
C ASN A 5 -11.05 -52.52 19.28
N MET A 6 -10.91 -51.30 18.74
CA MET A 6 -11.73 -50.83 17.62
C MET A 6 -11.15 -51.49 16.36
N GLU A 7 -11.83 -52.53 15.88
CA GLU A 7 -11.56 -53.12 14.58
C GLU A 7 -11.79 -52.07 13.50
N ARG A 8 -10.71 -51.52 12.93
CA ARG A 8 -10.78 -50.82 11.66
C ARG A 8 -11.09 -51.87 10.59
N LYS A 9 -12.32 -51.87 10.09
CA LYS A 9 -12.71 -52.60 8.88
C LYS A 9 -11.78 -52.17 7.73
N ASN A 10 -10.84 -53.04 7.40
CA ASN A 10 -10.15 -53.01 6.11
C ASN A 10 -11.17 -53.36 5.03
N GLU A 11 -11.82 -52.34 4.48
CA GLU A 11 -12.52 -52.50 3.19
C GLU A 11 -11.48 -52.89 2.15
N LYS A 12 -11.47 -54.17 1.77
CA LYS A 12 -10.71 -54.66 0.62
C LYS A 12 -11.26 -53.94 -0.61
N ILE A 13 -10.59 -52.85 -1.00
CA ILE A 13 -10.81 -52.18 -2.27
C ILE A 13 -10.44 -53.19 -3.36
N ILE A 14 -11.46 -53.77 -3.99
CA ILE A 14 -11.28 -54.64 -5.16
C ILE A 14 -10.94 -53.71 -6.33
N LEU A 15 -9.65 -53.54 -6.59
CA LEU A 15 -9.16 -52.84 -7.78
C LEU A 15 -9.40 -53.76 -8.99
N PHE A 16 -10.38 -53.44 -9.83
CA PHE A 16 -10.59 -54.15 -11.08
C PHE A 16 -9.35 -53.95 -11.98
N PRO A 17 -8.92 -54.99 -12.74
CA PRO A 17 -7.89 -54.83 -13.75
C PRO A 17 -8.29 -53.69 -14.68
N HIS A 18 -7.38 -52.74 -14.90
CA HIS A 18 -7.55 -51.55 -15.74
C HIS A 18 -8.37 -50.36 -15.18
N THR A 19 -8.64 -50.32 -13.86
CA THR A 19 -9.39 -49.21 -13.25
C THR A 19 -8.71 -47.84 -13.45
N LYS A 20 -7.37 -47.78 -13.34
CA LYS A 20 -6.61 -46.52 -13.49
C LYS A 20 -6.59 -46.05 -14.95
N GLU A 21 -6.44 -46.95 -15.92
CA GLU A 21 -6.45 -46.63 -17.35
C GLU A 21 -7.80 -46.09 -17.78
N ARG A 22 -8.90 -46.70 -17.32
CA ARG A 22 -10.25 -46.21 -17.58
C ARG A 22 -10.48 -44.80 -17.01
N LEU A 23 -9.99 -44.52 -15.80
CA LEU A 23 -10.09 -43.18 -15.21
C LEU A 23 -9.32 -42.14 -16.04
N VAL A 24 -8.14 -42.50 -16.55
CA VAL A 24 -7.38 -41.61 -17.45
C VAL A 24 -8.13 -41.35 -18.75
N GLU A 25 -8.69 -42.37 -19.39
CA GLU A 25 -9.47 -42.21 -20.62
C GLU A 25 -10.68 -41.29 -20.42
N GLU A 26 -11.42 -41.45 -19.33
CA GLU A 26 -12.54 -40.57 -18.99
C GLU A 26 -12.08 -39.14 -18.69
N GLY A 27 -10.93 -38.98 -18.02
CA GLY A 27 -10.29 -37.68 -17.81
C GLY A 27 -9.95 -36.98 -19.13
N ILE A 28 -9.37 -37.72 -20.10
CA ILE A 28 -9.02 -37.19 -21.43
C ILE A 28 -10.28 -36.79 -22.20
N LYS A 29 -11.34 -37.62 -22.21
CA LYS A 29 -12.62 -37.29 -22.86
C LYS A 29 -13.25 -36.03 -22.26
N ALA A 30 -13.22 -35.89 -20.93
CA ALA A 30 -13.72 -34.72 -20.24
C ALA A 30 -12.87 -33.47 -20.57
N LEU A 31 -11.55 -33.60 -20.63
CA LEU A 31 -10.62 -32.53 -21.01
C LEU A 31 -10.88 -32.05 -22.45
N GLN A 32 -11.00 -32.97 -23.40
CA GLN A 32 -11.34 -32.65 -24.80
C GLN A 32 -12.70 -31.97 -24.95
N ALA A 33 -13.66 -32.34 -24.09
CA ALA A 33 -14.97 -31.70 -23.99
C ALA A 33 -14.96 -30.39 -23.18
N LYS A 34 -13.79 -29.87 -22.77
CA LYS A 34 -13.61 -28.66 -21.94
C LYS A 34 -14.33 -28.71 -20.59
N ARG A 35 -14.62 -29.91 -20.08
CA ARG A 35 -15.22 -30.15 -18.77
C ARG A 35 -14.11 -30.28 -17.72
N TYR A 36 -13.40 -29.18 -17.47
CA TYR A 36 -12.13 -29.18 -16.73
C TYR A 36 -12.25 -29.67 -15.28
N GLN A 37 -13.31 -29.29 -14.56
CA GLN A 37 -13.55 -29.79 -13.19
C GLN A 37 -13.78 -31.30 -13.16
N GLU A 38 -14.50 -31.83 -14.16
CA GLU A 38 -14.78 -33.26 -14.28
C GLU A 38 -13.51 -34.04 -14.66
N ALA A 39 -12.75 -33.52 -15.62
CA ALA A 39 -11.45 -34.06 -16.00
C ALA A 39 -10.49 -34.15 -14.80
N LEU A 40 -10.39 -33.07 -14.02
CA LEU A 40 -9.56 -32.99 -12.83
C LEU A 40 -9.96 -34.04 -11.77
N ARG A 41 -11.27 -34.29 -11.58
CA ARG A 41 -11.76 -35.36 -10.69
C ARG A 41 -11.30 -36.74 -11.14
N PHE A 42 -11.38 -37.04 -12.44
CA PHE A 42 -10.92 -38.31 -12.98
C PHE A 42 -9.41 -38.49 -12.86
N PHE A 43 -8.63 -37.46 -13.20
CA PHE A 43 -7.18 -37.51 -13.09
C PHE A 43 -6.69 -37.62 -11.64
N HIS A 44 -7.30 -36.92 -10.67
CA HIS A 44 -6.94 -37.08 -9.27
C HIS A 44 -7.27 -38.48 -8.73
N LYS A 45 -8.41 -39.07 -9.13
CA LYS A 45 -8.71 -40.47 -8.78
C LYS A 45 -7.68 -41.43 -9.37
N ALA A 46 -7.26 -41.22 -10.62
CA ALA A 46 -6.19 -42.01 -11.22
C ALA A 46 -4.87 -41.84 -10.45
N GLU A 47 -4.50 -40.60 -10.09
CA GLU A 47 -3.31 -40.26 -9.30
C GLU A 47 -3.32 -40.96 -7.92
N GLN A 48 -4.46 -41.00 -7.24
CA GLN A 48 -4.64 -41.72 -5.97
C GLN A 48 -4.45 -43.24 -6.09
N LEU A 49 -4.68 -43.80 -7.29
CA LEU A 49 -4.44 -45.20 -7.61
C LEU A 49 -3.01 -45.47 -8.12
N GLY A 50 -2.10 -44.50 -7.98
CA GLY A 50 -0.70 -44.62 -8.34
C GLY A 50 -0.39 -44.33 -9.82
N GLU A 51 -1.30 -43.71 -10.55
CA GLU A 51 -1.05 -43.27 -11.93
C GLU A 51 -0.31 -41.93 -11.94
N HIS A 52 1.00 -42.00 -12.16
CA HIS A 52 1.89 -40.83 -12.15
C HIS A 52 2.62 -40.62 -13.49
N ARG A 53 2.11 -41.20 -14.59
CA ARG A 53 2.68 -40.95 -15.93
C ARG A 53 2.62 -39.47 -16.27
N PHE A 54 3.62 -39.02 -17.03
CA PHE A 54 3.83 -37.64 -17.47
C PHE A 54 2.55 -36.98 -18.00
N HIS A 55 1.84 -37.62 -18.94
CA HIS A 55 0.67 -37.03 -19.58
C HIS A 55 -0.49 -36.77 -18.60
N VAL A 56 -0.63 -37.57 -17.53
CA VAL A 56 -1.65 -37.36 -16.50
C VAL A 56 -1.28 -36.15 -15.64
N LYS A 57 -0.02 -36.06 -15.20
CA LYS A 57 0.49 -34.90 -14.47
C LYS A 57 0.33 -33.62 -15.28
N LEU A 58 0.66 -33.64 -16.57
CA LEU A 58 0.47 -32.51 -17.48
C LEU A 58 -1.00 -32.12 -17.62
N SER A 59 -1.89 -33.11 -17.81
CA SER A 59 -3.33 -32.86 -17.94
C SER A 59 -3.94 -32.23 -16.68
N ILE A 60 -3.43 -32.58 -15.49
CA ILE A 60 -3.80 -31.95 -14.23
C ILE A 60 -3.40 -30.46 -14.21
N VAL A 61 -2.17 -30.13 -14.63
CA VAL A 61 -1.70 -28.73 -14.74
C VAL A 61 -2.59 -27.95 -15.69
N VAL A 62 -2.89 -28.50 -16.88
CA VAL A 62 -3.78 -27.87 -17.86
C VAL A 62 -5.17 -27.60 -17.26
N CYS A 63 -5.74 -28.57 -16.55
CA CYS A 63 -7.03 -28.38 -15.88
C CYS A 63 -6.99 -27.21 -14.88
N PHE A 64 -5.92 -27.09 -14.06
CA PHE A 64 -5.80 -25.97 -13.13
C PHE A 64 -5.65 -24.62 -13.84
N CYS A 65 -4.89 -24.55 -14.93
CA CYS A 65 -4.76 -23.35 -15.76
C CYS A 65 -6.12 -22.91 -16.32
N GLU A 66 -6.88 -23.83 -16.92
CA GLU A 66 -8.18 -23.54 -17.53
C GLU A 66 -9.26 -23.18 -16.49
N LEU A 67 -9.08 -23.60 -15.24
CA LEU A 67 -9.95 -23.24 -14.11
C LEU A 67 -9.53 -21.91 -13.45
N GLY A 68 -8.42 -21.29 -13.85
CA GLY A 68 -7.88 -20.08 -13.23
C GLY A 68 -7.19 -20.30 -11.88
N GLU A 69 -6.97 -21.55 -11.49
CA GLU A 69 -6.35 -21.96 -10.22
C GLU A 69 -4.81 -21.95 -10.35
N PHE A 70 -4.27 -20.78 -10.68
CA PHE A 70 -2.88 -20.63 -11.11
C PHE A 70 -1.83 -20.96 -10.02
N SER A 71 -2.17 -20.79 -8.74
CA SER A 71 -1.26 -21.13 -7.63
C SER A 71 -0.95 -22.63 -7.56
N GLU A 72 -1.97 -23.47 -7.75
CA GLU A 72 -1.78 -24.93 -7.75
C GLU A 72 -1.19 -25.40 -9.08
N ALA A 73 -1.59 -24.76 -10.20
CA ALA A 73 -0.97 -24.98 -11.50
C ALA A 73 0.55 -24.73 -11.44
N GLU A 74 0.99 -23.62 -10.83
CA GLU A 74 2.41 -23.30 -10.66
C GLU A 74 3.15 -24.39 -9.88
N ARG A 75 2.61 -24.78 -8.72
CA ARG A 75 3.24 -25.79 -7.85
C ARG A 75 3.46 -27.10 -8.61
N ARG A 76 2.44 -27.58 -9.32
CA ARG A 76 2.47 -28.84 -10.08
C ARG A 76 3.34 -28.72 -11.33
N CYS A 77 3.25 -27.61 -12.06
CA CYS A 77 4.05 -27.35 -13.26
C CYS A 77 5.54 -27.24 -12.93
N ARG A 78 5.90 -26.63 -11.80
CA ARG A 78 7.29 -26.55 -11.34
C ARG A 78 7.89 -27.94 -11.09
N MET A 79 7.14 -28.82 -10.43
CA MET A 79 7.59 -30.21 -10.22
C MET A 79 7.77 -30.94 -11.55
N LEU A 80 6.82 -30.75 -12.48
CA LEU A 80 6.89 -31.36 -13.80
C LEU A 80 8.10 -30.87 -14.62
N LEU A 81 8.44 -29.58 -14.50
CA LEU A 81 9.61 -28.99 -15.13
C LEU A 81 10.93 -29.49 -14.52
N GLN A 82 10.97 -29.75 -13.22
CA GLN A 82 12.12 -30.35 -12.54
C GLN A 82 12.34 -31.80 -12.98
N GLU A 83 11.28 -32.56 -13.20
CA GLU A 83 11.36 -33.93 -13.72
C GLU A 83 11.77 -33.95 -15.21
N ASN A 84 11.55 -32.85 -15.94
CA ASN A 84 11.74 -32.75 -17.40
C ASN A 84 12.48 -31.45 -17.76
N GLU A 85 13.70 -31.30 -17.24
CA GLU A 85 14.44 -30.04 -17.30
C GLU A 85 14.72 -29.53 -18.72
N GLU A 86 14.69 -30.37 -19.75
CA GLU A 86 14.94 -29.94 -21.14
C GLU A 86 13.66 -29.64 -21.93
N ASP A 87 12.48 -29.90 -21.37
CA ASP A 87 11.22 -29.74 -22.08
C ASP A 87 10.86 -28.25 -22.24
N ALA A 88 10.80 -27.82 -23.50
CA ALA A 88 10.51 -26.44 -23.87
C ALA A 88 9.03 -26.08 -23.71
N GLU A 89 8.11 -27.03 -23.88
CA GLU A 89 6.66 -26.79 -23.76
C GLU A 89 6.29 -26.59 -22.29
N ILE A 90 6.85 -27.42 -21.39
CA ILE A 90 6.63 -27.26 -19.95
C ILE A 90 7.24 -25.95 -19.46
N LEU A 91 8.43 -25.57 -19.97
CA LEU A 91 9.04 -24.28 -19.65
C LEU A 91 8.12 -23.12 -20.05
N GLN A 92 7.58 -23.13 -21.27
CA GLN A 92 6.67 -22.10 -21.75
C GLN A 92 5.38 -22.05 -20.93
N MET A 93 4.81 -23.21 -20.59
CA MET A 93 3.63 -23.28 -19.74
C MET A 93 3.92 -22.72 -18.34
N TYR A 94 5.06 -23.08 -17.73
CA TYR A 94 5.47 -22.56 -16.43
C TYR A 94 5.64 -21.04 -16.46
N LEU A 95 6.31 -20.52 -17.50
CA LEU A 95 6.46 -19.07 -17.68
C LEU A 95 5.10 -18.38 -17.85
N SER A 96 4.19 -18.94 -18.66
CA SER A 96 2.82 -18.40 -18.81
C SER A 96 2.08 -18.33 -17.47
N ILE A 97 2.18 -19.37 -16.62
CA ILE A 97 1.60 -19.38 -15.28
C ILE A 97 2.22 -18.27 -14.40
N LEU A 98 3.55 -18.11 -14.42
CA LEU A 98 4.23 -17.03 -13.69
C LEU A 98 3.77 -15.64 -14.15
N MET A 99 3.49 -15.47 -15.44
CA MET A 99 2.95 -14.22 -15.98
C MET A 99 1.54 -13.94 -15.47
N GLN A 100 0.66 -14.94 -15.43
CA GLN A 100 -0.70 -14.81 -14.89
C GLN A 100 -0.69 -14.47 -13.40
N LEU A 101 0.23 -15.06 -12.63
CA LEU A 101 0.47 -14.76 -11.22
C LEU A 101 1.22 -13.44 -10.98
N ARG A 102 1.59 -12.71 -12.04
CA ARG A 102 2.40 -11.47 -11.97
C ARG A 102 3.71 -11.66 -11.20
N ARG A 103 4.36 -12.83 -11.33
CA ARG A 103 5.65 -13.18 -10.72
C ARG A 103 6.80 -12.90 -11.70
N TYR A 104 6.94 -11.64 -12.09
CA TYR A 104 7.86 -11.21 -13.16
C TYR A 104 9.34 -11.46 -12.84
N GLU A 105 9.79 -11.28 -11.59
CA GLU A 105 11.17 -11.56 -11.18
C GLU A 105 11.53 -13.05 -11.27
N GLN A 106 10.61 -13.91 -10.86
CA GLN A 106 10.78 -15.35 -10.97
C GLN A 106 10.80 -15.78 -12.44
N ALA A 107 9.91 -15.21 -13.25
CA ALA A 107 9.89 -15.44 -14.70
C ALA A 107 11.23 -15.01 -15.34
N GLU A 108 11.75 -13.83 -15.01
CA GLU A 108 13.06 -13.37 -15.46
C GLU A 108 14.17 -14.35 -15.08
N THR A 109 14.21 -14.77 -13.81
CA THR A 109 15.24 -15.70 -13.31
C THR A 109 15.22 -17.02 -14.10
N VAL A 110 14.03 -17.59 -14.31
CA VAL A 110 13.83 -18.83 -15.06
C VAL A 110 14.23 -18.66 -16.52
N ILE A 111 13.87 -17.54 -17.15
CA ILE A 111 14.22 -17.25 -18.54
C ILE A 111 15.75 -17.15 -18.70
N ARG A 112 16.43 -16.39 -17.83
CA ARG A 112 17.90 -16.27 -17.86
C ARG A 112 18.56 -17.64 -17.73
N GLN A 113 18.11 -18.47 -16.78
CA GLN A 113 18.62 -19.82 -16.61
C GLN A 113 18.41 -20.69 -17.85
N ALA A 114 17.22 -20.64 -18.45
CA ALA A 114 16.91 -21.40 -19.65
C ALA A 114 17.77 -20.97 -20.86
N LEU A 115 18.00 -19.67 -21.04
CA LEU A 115 18.85 -19.13 -22.11
C LEU A 115 20.32 -19.52 -21.95
N HIS A 116 20.81 -19.67 -20.71
CA HIS A 116 22.19 -20.06 -20.43
C HIS A 116 22.44 -21.57 -20.52
N ARG A 117 21.49 -22.39 -20.06
CA ARG A 117 21.71 -23.83 -19.85
C ARG A 117 21.19 -24.71 -20.99
N ARG A 118 20.26 -24.22 -21.81
CA ARG A 118 19.52 -25.07 -22.77
C ARG A 118 19.87 -24.75 -24.21
N SER A 119 20.06 -25.81 -25.00
CA SER A 119 20.01 -25.71 -26.47
C SER A 119 18.55 -25.58 -26.90
N LEU A 120 18.08 -24.34 -27.07
CA LEU A 120 16.70 -24.03 -27.44
C LEU A 120 16.58 -23.80 -28.95
N PRO A 121 15.49 -24.27 -29.59
CA PRO A 121 15.15 -23.86 -30.95
C PRO A 121 15.08 -22.34 -31.08
N ALA A 122 15.48 -21.81 -32.25
CA ALA A 122 15.56 -20.37 -32.48
C ALA A 122 14.24 -19.63 -32.17
N ALA A 123 13.10 -20.20 -32.57
CA ALA A 123 11.77 -19.64 -32.29
C ALA A 123 11.46 -19.54 -30.79
N VAL A 124 11.83 -20.57 -30.01
CA VAL A 124 11.65 -20.58 -28.54
C VAL A 124 12.54 -19.54 -27.89
N ARG A 125 13.81 -19.45 -28.32
CA ARG A 125 14.75 -18.45 -27.82
C ARG A 125 14.26 -17.02 -28.06
N GLU A 126 13.76 -16.71 -29.26
CA GLU A 126 13.22 -15.40 -29.59
C GLU A 126 11.99 -15.06 -28.72
N HIS A 127 11.10 -16.03 -28.51
CA HIS A 127 9.96 -15.86 -27.61
C HIS A 127 10.40 -15.56 -26.17
N LEU A 128 11.39 -16.29 -25.64
CA LEU A 128 11.93 -16.06 -24.29
C LEU A 128 12.58 -14.68 -24.16
N LEU A 129 13.29 -14.19 -25.17
CA LEU A 129 13.88 -12.85 -25.13
C LEU A 129 12.81 -11.76 -25.08
N ARG A 130 11.72 -11.90 -25.84
CA ARG A 130 10.56 -10.99 -25.75
C ARG A 130 9.92 -11.02 -24.36
N LEU A 131 9.72 -12.21 -23.80
CA LEU A 131 9.22 -12.36 -22.43
C LEU A 131 10.17 -11.81 -21.38
N LEU A 132 11.49 -11.92 -21.57
CA LEU A 132 12.50 -11.37 -20.66
C LEU A 132 12.43 -9.85 -20.64
N HIS A 133 12.36 -9.22 -21.82
CA HIS A 133 12.21 -7.77 -21.93
C HIS A 133 10.92 -7.29 -21.24
N PHE A 134 9.79 -7.95 -21.50
CA PHE A 134 8.53 -7.64 -20.86
C PHE A 134 8.58 -7.86 -19.34
N SER A 135 9.15 -8.98 -18.88
CA SER A 135 9.27 -9.30 -17.46
C SER A 135 10.15 -8.30 -16.73
N ARG A 136 11.25 -7.85 -17.34
CA ARG A 136 12.09 -6.77 -16.79
C ARG A 136 11.33 -5.46 -16.69
N GLN A 137 10.68 -5.02 -17.76
CA GLN A 137 9.89 -3.79 -17.74
C GLN A 137 8.80 -3.82 -16.65
N MET A 138 8.21 -4.99 -16.38
CA MET A 138 7.18 -5.15 -15.35
C MET A 138 7.74 -5.42 -13.95
N ALA A 139 8.95 -5.98 -13.84
CA ALA A 139 9.68 -6.17 -12.58
C ALA A 139 10.31 -4.86 -12.10
N GLU A 140 10.85 -4.03 -13.01
CA GLU A 140 11.34 -2.67 -12.75
C GLU A 140 10.24 -1.73 -12.24
N ARG A 141 8.96 -2.08 -12.43
CA ARG A 141 7.80 -1.39 -11.85
C ARG A 141 7.45 -1.86 -10.43
N ARG A 142 8.18 -2.82 -9.85
CA ARG A 142 8.10 -3.21 -8.44
C ARG A 142 9.39 -2.80 -7.74
N LEU A 143 9.25 -2.21 -6.55
CA LEU A 143 10.39 -1.83 -5.71
C LEU A 143 11.22 -3.07 -5.34
N PRO A 144 12.56 -2.99 -5.36
CA PRO A 144 13.42 -3.93 -4.66
C PRO A 144 13.05 -4.00 -3.17
N SER A 145 13.17 -5.17 -2.56
CA SER A 145 12.87 -5.41 -1.13
C SER A 145 13.60 -4.46 -0.16
N ALA A 146 14.75 -3.91 -0.56
CA ALA A 146 15.51 -2.94 0.23
C ALA A 146 14.81 -1.58 0.42
N GLU A 147 13.93 -1.18 -0.51
CA GLU A 147 13.15 0.06 -0.40
C GLU A 147 11.87 -0.14 0.41
N GLN A 148 11.37 -1.38 0.52
CA GLN A 148 10.30 -1.73 1.47
C GLN A 148 10.80 -1.66 2.91
N ASP A 149 12.01 -2.14 3.19
CA ASP A 149 12.63 -2.04 4.52
C ASP A 149 12.93 -0.58 4.90
N GLY A 150 13.44 0.23 3.96
CA GLY A 150 13.72 1.65 4.20
C GLY A 150 12.47 2.49 4.47
N VAL A 151 11.36 2.24 3.75
CA VAL A 151 10.08 2.95 3.97
C VAL A 151 9.35 2.41 5.21
N GLN A 152 9.42 1.12 5.51
CA GLN A 152 8.86 0.59 6.76
C GLN A 152 9.62 1.04 8.01
N GLN A 153 10.96 1.06 7.98
CA GLN A 153 11.78 1.60 9.08
C GLN A 153 11.58 3.11 9.25
N LEU A 154 11.44 3.86 8.15
CA LEU A 154 11.11 5.29 8.18
C LEU A 154 9.79 5.56 8.89
N LEU A 155 8.72 4.90 8.45
CA LEU A 155 7.35 5.13 8.94
C LEU A 155 7.12 4.57 10.35
N SER A 156 8.14 3.93 10.93
CA SER A 156 8.15 3.44 12.32
C SER A 156 8.99 4.31 13.26
N SER A 157 9.73 5.29 12.74
CA SER A 157 10.54 6.21 13.55
C SER A 157 9.67 7.31 14.16
N SER A 158 10.01 7.81 15.35
CA SER A 158 9.34 8.96 15.96
C SER A 158 9.99 10.30 15.60
N ASP A 159 11.05 10.29 14.79
CA ASP A 159 11.89 11.47 14.49
C ASP A 159 11.43 12.17 13.22
N ILE A 160 11.04 13.45 13.32
CA ILE A 160 10.57 14.24 12.17
C ILE A 160 11.70 14.48 11.15
N THR A 161 12.96 14.57 11.58
CA THR A 161 14.09 14.80 10.66
C THR A 161 14.36 13.61 9.74
N GLU A 162 14.22 12.39 10.25
CA GLU A 162 14.31 11.18 9.42
C GLU A 162 13.14 11.10 8.43
N HIS A 163 11.92 11.38 8.89
CA HIS A 163 10.76 11.49 8.00
C HIS A 163 11.01 12.49 6.86
N MET A 164 11.57 13.67 7.17
CA MET A 164 11.90 14.67 6.16
C MET A 164 12.91 14.16 5.15
N ARG A 165 13.99 13.53 5.61
CA ARG A 165 15.05 13.01 4.74
C ARG A 165 14.51 12.00 3.74
N VAL A 166 13.69 11.05 4.18
CA VAL A 166 13.20 10.02 3.27
C VAL A 166 12.05 10.51 2.39
N ILE A 167 11.15 11.36 2.89
CA ILE A 167 10.15 12.00 2.02
C ILE A 167 10.86 12.78 0.91
N LYS A 168 11.95 13.49 1.24
CA LYS A 168 12.77 14.19 0.24
C LYS A 168 13.40 13.26 -0.79
N GLN A 169 13.84 12.07 -0.37
CA GLN A 169 14.34 11.05 -1.29
C GLN A 169 13.23 10.56 -2.23
N LEU A 170 12.05 10.26 -1.70
CA LEU A 170 10.90 9.78 -2.47
C LEU A 170 10.38 10.78 -3.51
N GLU A 171 10.66 12.08 -3.37
CA GLU A 171 10.36 13.09 -4.40
C GLU A 171 11.00 12.75 -5.75
N ASN A 172 12.14 12.03 -5.78
CA ASN A 172 12.85 11.66 -7.00
C ASN A 172 12.59 10.22 -7.46
N GLU A 173 11.94 9.39 -6.62
CA GLU A 173 11.68 7.97 -6.89
C GLU A 173 10.25 7.69 -7.39
N ASP A 174 9.99 6.52 -7.97
CA ASP A 174 8.61 6.08 -8.25
C ASP A 174 7.92 5.61 -6.95
N ILE A 175 6.89 6.33 -6.54
CA ILE A 175 6.14 6.03 -5.31
C ILE A 175 4.99 5.04 -5.52
N THR A 176 4.66 4.70 -6.78
CA THR A 176 3.55 3.79 -7.11
C THR A 176 3.55 2.51 -6.28
N PRO A 177 4.70 1.84 -6.05
CA PRO A 177 4.66 0.55 -5.37
C PRO A 177 4.64 0.65 -3.83
N ILE A 178 4.99 1.81 -3.25
CA ILE A 178 4.79 2.11 -1.81
C ILE A 178 3.49 2.84 -1.53
N LEU A 179 2.70 3.19 -2.54
CA LEU A 179 1.51 4.02 -2.39
C LEU A 179 0.51 3.45 -1.37
N PHE A 180 0.36 2.13 -1.33
CA PHE A 180 -0.49 1.46 -0.32
C PHE A 180 0.00 1.72 1.11
N ILE A 181 1.31 1.66 1.35
CA ILE A 181 1.92 1.90 2.67
C ILE A 181 1.72 3.37 3.08
N LEU A 182 1.94 4.30 2.15
CA LEU A 182 1.71 5.73 2.41
C LEU A 182 0.24 6.03 2.74
N LYS A 183 -0.72 5.34 2.10
CA LYS A 183 -2.15 5.44 2.45
C LYS A 183 -2.44 4.91 3.85
N GLN A 184 -1.85 3.78 4.25
CA GLN A 184 -2.00 3.26 5.62
C GLN A 184 -1.41 4.25 6.65
N TYR A 185 -0.26 4.85 6.34
CA TYR A 185 0.37 5.83 7.21
C TYR A 185 -0.52 7.05 7.47
N LEU A 186 -1.21 7.54 6.44
CA LEU A 186 -2.13 8.68 6.55
C LEU A 186 -3.39 8.37 7.36
N LEU A 187 -3.81 7.10 7.43
CA LEU A 187 -5.00 6.65 8.16
C LEU A 187 -4.71 6.32 9.64
N ASP A 188 -3.49 5.92 9.97
CA ASP A 188 -3.12 5.50 11.32
C ASP A 188 -3.06 6.69 12.29
N LYS A 189 -3.82 6.61 13.38
CA LYS A 189 -3.95 7.64 14.42
C LYS A 189 -2.66 7.89 15.20
N ALA A 190 -1.76 6.92 15.25
CA ALA A 190 -0.51 7.03 16.00
C ALA A 190 0.51 7.93 15.30
N ASN A 191 0.37 8.14 13.99
CA ASN A 191 1.36 8.87 13.19
C ASN A 191 1.25 10.38 13.34
N ASN A 192 2.40 11.05 13.35
CA ASN A 192 2.50 12.49 13.56
C ASN A 192 1.74 13.29 12.47
N PRO A 193 0.88 14.27 12.84
CA PRO A 193 0.15 15.08 11.86
C PRO A 193 1.02 15.88 10.87
N ILE A 194 2.20 16.34 11.29
CA ILE A 194 3.15 17.09 10.44
C ILE A 194 3.68 16.19 9.33
N THR A 195 4.13 14.99 9.67
CA THR A 195 4.67 14.03 8.70
C THR A 195 3.56 13.54 7.76
N LYS A 196 2.32 13.39 8.25
CA LYS A 196 1.15 13.17 7.39
C LYS A 196 0.95 14.30 6.38
N THR A 197 1.14 15.57 6.77
CA THR A 197 1.12 16.70 5.80
C THR A 197 2.22 16.54 4.76
N MET A 198 3.43 16.17 5.15
CA MET A 198 4.56 15.98 4.24
C MET A 198 4.29 14.85 3.23
N VAL A 199 3.78 13.71 3.70
CA VAL A 199 3.38 12.58 2.84
C VAL A 199 2.28 13.02 1.88
N LEU A 200 1.25 13.72 2.36
CA LEU A 200 0.17 14.16 1.49
C LEU A 200 0.66 15.13 0.41
N ARG A 201 1.58 16.05 0.74
CA ARG A 201 2.23 16.93 -0.24
C ARG A 201 3.06 16.17 -1.27
N LEU A 202 3.79 15.13 -0.85
CA LEU A 202 4.48 14.23 -1.77
C LEU A 202 3.49 13.57 -2.75
N LEU A 203 2.35 13.06 -2.27
CA LEU A 203 1.33 12.47 -3.14
C LEU A 203 0.73 13.49 -4.12
N THR A 204 0.53 14.74 -3.68
CA THR A 204 0.10 15.86 -4.54
C THR A 204 1.14 16.15 -5.62
N LEU A 205 2.43 16.28 -5.25
CA LEU A 205 3.55 16.50 -6.18
C LEU A 205 3.63 15.39 -7.25
N LYS A 206 3.37 14.15 -6.84
CA LYS A 206 3.37 12.97 -7.71
C LYS A 206 2.08 12.80 -8.52
N ASN A 207 1.14 13.75 -8.44
CA ASN A 207 -0.14 13.75 -9.14
C ASN A 207 -0.96 12.46 -8.93
N VAL A 208 -0.99 11.95 -7.70
CA VAL A 208 -1.76 10.73 -7.37
C VAL A 208 -3.25 11.00 -7.46
N SER A 209 -3.94 10.25 -8.33
CA SER A 209 -5.38 10.41 -8.60
C SER A 209 -6.27 9.47 -7.79
N ASP A 210 -5.68 8.57 -7.02
CA ASP A 210 -6.41 7.68 -6.12
C ASP A 210 -7.06 8.44 -4.97
N VAL A 211 -8.17 7.92 -4.45
CA VAL A 211 -8.73 8.38 -3.17
C VAL A 211 -7.80 7.94 -2.04
N VAL A 212 -7.53 8.88 -1.14
CA VAL A 212 -6.70 8.72 0.06
C VAL A 212 -7.51 9.21 1.26
N THR A 213 -7.69 8.36 2.26
CA THR A 213 -8.30 8.74 3.53
C THR A 213 -7.21 9.22 4.49
N VAL A 214 -7.36 10.42 5.02
CA VAL A 214 -6.43 11.03 5.97
C VAL A 214 -7.11 11.15 7.32
N GLU A 215 -6.47 10.65 8.37
CA GLU A 215 -6.88 10.85 9.76
C GLU A 215 -5.99 11.91 10.42
N LYS A 216 -6.61 12.91 11.05
CA LYS A 216 -5.94 13.88 11.94
C LYS A 216 -6.87 14.35 13.03
N PHE A 217 -6.35 14.51 14.25
CA PHE A 217 -7.08 15.05 15.40
C PHE A 217 -8.43 14.36 15.65
N GLY A 218 -8.52 13.04 15.40
CA GLY A 218 -9.74 12.26 15.54
C GLY A 218 -10.75 12.44 14.42
N GLN A 219 -10.44 13.25 13.40
CA GLN A 219 -11.25 13.46 12.21
C GLN A 219 -10.66 12.70 11.02
N THR A 220 -11.52 12.27 10.10
CA THR A 220 -11.12 11.62 8.85
C THR A 220 -11.66 12.38 7.66
N MET A 221 -10.89 12.42 6.57
CA MET A 221 -11.27 13.06 5.33
C MET A 221 -10.76 12.26 4.13
N ASP A 222 -11.65 11.99 3.17
CA ASP A 222 -11.27 11.44 1.88
C ASP A 222 -10.86 12.55 0.93
N VAL A 223 -9.67 12.44 0.37
CA VAL A 223 -9.12 13.42 -0.57
C VAL A 223 -8.56 12.72 -1.80
N ILE A 224 -8.52 13.45 -2.93
CA ILE A 224 -7.78 13.04 -4.12
C ILE A 224 -6.56 13.96 -4.21
N PRO A 225 -5.32 13.49 -3.95
CA PRO A 225 -4.14 14.34 -3.87
C PRO A 225 -3.93 15.21 -5.12
N ALA A 226 -4.09 14.65 -6.32
CA ALA A 226 -3.99 15.40 -7.59
C ALA A 226 -5.01 16.54 -7.74
N LYS A 227 -6.09 16.53 -6.96
CA LYS A 227 -7.12 17.58 -6.96
C LYS A 227 -7.02 18.52 -5.76
N LEU A 228 -6.08 18.28 -4.84
CA LEU A 228 -5.86 19.17 -3.70
C LEU A 228 -5.34 20.50 -4.22
N ASN A 229 -6.16 21.54 -4.12
CA ASN A 229 -5.79 22.90 -4.48
C ASN A 229 -5.40 23.65 -3.22
N GLU A 230 -4.09 23.81 -3.00
CA GLU A 230 -3.54 24.53 -1.85
C GLU A 230 -4.19 25.92 -1.71
N ARG A 231 -4.39 26.66 -2.81
CA ARG A 231 -4.97 28.03 -2.77
C ARG A 231 -6.36 28.08 -2.15
N SER A 232 -7.19 27.09 -2.46
CA SER A 232 -8.56 27.04 -1.92
C SER A 232 -8.55 26.78 -0.41
N GLN A 233 -7.58 26.01 0.08
CA GLN A 233 -7.45 25.67 1.50
C GLN A 233 -6.79 26.79 2.31
N THR A 234 -5.93 27.62 1.70
CA THR A 234 -5.25 28.71 2.42
C THR A 234 -6.09 29.99 2.55
N THR A 235 -7.25 30.12 1.89
CA THR A 235 -7.96 31.42 1.82
C THR A 235 -8.36 31.94 3.21
N PHE A 236 -8.89 31.08 4.08
CA PHE A 236 -9.22 31.47 5.46
C PHE A 236 -7.95 31.80 6.26
N ALA A 237 -6.91 30.98 6.14
CA ALA A 237 -5.64 31.18 6.82
C ALA A 237 -4.96 32.51 6.44
N LEU A 238 -4.99 32.88 5.15
CA LEU A 238 -4.46 34.15 4.66
C LEU A 238 -5.25 35.34 5.17
N ASN A 239 -6.59 35.22 5.29
CA ASN A 239 -7.42 36.29 5.82
C ASN A 239 -7.10 36.54 7.31
N VAL A 240 -6.89 35.48 8.10
CA VAL A 240 -6.45 35.61 9.50
C VAL A 240 -5.10 36.33 9.59
N LEU A 241 -4.12 35.97 8.75
CA LEU A 241 -2.80 36.64 8.73
C LEU A 241 -2.91 38.12 8.38
N GLN A 242 -3.69 38.47 7.36
CA GLN A 242 -3.89 39.86 6.94
C GLN A 242 -4.52 40.70 8.06
N GLN A 243 -5.48 40.14 8.80
CA GLN A 243 -6.13 40.86 9.89
C GLN A 243 -5.25 40.96 11.14
N LEU A 244 -4.42 39.95 11.41
CA LEU A 244 -3.38 40.03 12.45
C LEU A 244 -2.38 41.15 12.16
N GLU A 245 -1.92 41.26 10.91
CA GLU A 245 -0.99 42.32 10.49
C GLU A 245 -1.59 43.71 10.76
N ASN A 246 -2.83 43.95 10.32
CA ASN A 246 -3.54 45.22 10.52
C ASN A 246 -3.68 45.60 12.00
N LYS A 247 -3.85 44.62 12.90
CA LYS A 247 -4.09 44.87 14.33
C LYS A 247 -2.83 44.94 15.17
N LEU A 248 -1.81 44.11 14.88
CA LEU A 248 -0.66 43.89 15.75
C LEU A 248 0.65 44.45 15.21
N ALA A 249 0.87 44.44 13.89
CA ALA A 249 2.20 44.73 13.33
C ALA A 249 2.73 46.12 13.71
N SER A 250 1.86 47.14 13.72
CA SER A 250 2.24 48.51 14.11
C SER A 250 2.34 48.74 15.62
N LYS A 251 1.65 47.92 16.43
CA LYS A 251 1.57 48.09 17.89
C LYS A 251 2.63 47.30 18.64
N ASN A 252 2.85 46.07 18.21
CA ASN A 252 3.84 45.16 18.79
C ASN A 252 4.33 44.20 17.68
N PRO A 253 5.36 44.61 16.91
CA PRO A 253 5.90 43.80 15.81
C PRO A 253 6.35 42.40 16.25
N SER A 254 6.99 42.31 17.42
CA SER A 254 7.48 41.03 17.94
C SER A 254 6.33 40.07 18.27
N LEU A 255 5.25 40.57 18.88
CA LEU A 255 4.07 39.76 19.17
C LEU A 255 3.37 39.28 17.89
N TYR A 256 3.33 40.14 16.86
CA TYR A 256 2.81 39.78 15.55
C TYR A 256 3.60 38.64 14.92
N GLU A 257 4.93 38.70 14.92
CA GLU A 257 5.79 37.63 14.39
C GLU A 257 5.52 36.29 15.07
N VAL A 258 5.43 36.27 16.41
CA VAL A 258 5.10 35.04 17.15
C VAL A 258 3.71 34.51 16.79
N ALA A 259 2.70 35.38 16.68
CA ALA A 259 1.36 34.96 16.29
C ALA A 259 1.30 34.37 14.87
N VAL A 260 2.05 34.95 13.93
CA VAL A 260 2.17 34.47 12.55
C VAL A 260 2.80 33.08 12.53
N ASP A 261 3.89 32.90 13.26
CA ASP A 261 4.61 31.63 13.35
C ASP A 261 3.72 30.51 13.91
N ILE A 262 2.99 30.80 14.99
CA ILE A 262 2.03 29.85 15.59
C ILE A 262 0.96 29.47 14.58
N TRP A 263 0.40 30.45 13.88
CA TRP A 263 -0.66 30.21 12.91
C TRP A 263 -0.18 29.39 11.70
N LEU A 264 1.01 29.67 11.19
CA LEU A 264 1.59 28.93 10.07
C LEU A 264 1.86 27.47 10.43
N ARG A 265 2.40 27.21 11.63
CA ARG A 265 2.61 25.85 12.13
C ARG A 265 1.30 25.10 12.31
N TYR A 266 0.32 25.73 12.97
CA TYR A 266 -1.00 25.13 13.17
C TYR A 266 -1.69 24.78 11.86
N THR A 267 -1.74 25.72 10.90
CA THR A 267 -2.39 25.50 9.60
C THR A 267 -1.65 24.47 8.74
N TYR A 268 -0.32 24.40 8.83
CA TYR A 268 0.45 23.32 8.20
C TYR A 268 0.09 21.95 8.77
N MET A 269 -0.01 21.84 10.10
CA MET A 269 -0.36 20.61 10.79
C MET A 269 -1.78 20.15 10.43
N LEU A 270 -2.69 21.10 10.25
CA LEU A 270 -4.10 20.83 9.97
C LEU A 270 -4.37 20.37 8.54
N TYR A 271 -3.51 20.70 7.57
CA TYR A 271 -3.70 20.34 6.14
C TYR A 271 -4.02 18.84 5.95
N PRO A 272 -5.06 18.45 5.17
CA PRO A 272 -5.88 19.28 4.27
C PRO A 272 -7.16 19.84 4.93
N PHE A 273 -7.32 19.68 6.25
CA PHE A 273 -8.48 20.19 6.98
C PHE A 273 -8.41 21.72 7.11
N SER A 274 -9.58 22.35 7.28
CA SER A 274 -9.67 23.80 7.51
C SER A 274 -9.88 24.10 9.00
N PRO A 275 -9.37 25.24 9.50
CA PRO A 275 -9.59 25.65 10.89
C PRO A 275 -11.10 25.74 11.20
N ALA A 276 -11.49 25.10 12.30
CA ALA A 276 -12.87 25.11 12.79
C ALA A 276 -12.90 25.60 14.25
N PRO A 277 -13.74 26.60 14.57
CA PRO A 277 -14.77 27.22 13.72
C PRO A 277 -14.20 28.22 12.70
N ALA A 278 -14.93 28.55 11.64
CA ALA A 278 -14.52 29.52 10.61
C ALA A 278 -14.80 30.98 11.06
N LEU A 279 -14.41 31.33 12.29
CA LEU A 279 -14.70 32.61 12.93
C LEU A 279 -13.42 33.41 13.12
N LEU A 280 -13.27 34.46 12.31
CA LEU A 280 -12.01 35.20 12.17
C LEU A 280 -11.62 35.93 13.46
N ASP A 281 -12.57 36.58 14.14
CA ASP A 281 -12.31 37.32 15.38
C ASP A 281 -11.87 36.42 16.53
N GLU A 282 -12.42 35.20 16.62
CA GLU A 282 -12.05 34.22 17.65
C GLU A 282 -10.62 33.72 17.45
N TRP A 283 -10.24 33.37 16.22
CA TRP A 283 -8.87 32.96 15.91
C TRP A 283 -7.85 34.08 16.14
N MET A 284 -8.18 35.32 15.76
CA MET A 284 -7.29 36.45 16.04
C MET A 284 -7.08 36.67 17.53
N ALA A 285 -8.15 36.56 18.32
CA ALA A 285 -8.10 36.71 19.77
C ALA A 285 -7.28 35.58 20.42
N ALA A 286 -7.50 34.34 20.00
CA ALA A 286 -6.75 33.18 20.45
C ALA A 286 -5.25 33.27 20.10
N LEU A 287 -4.91 33.70 18.88
CA LEU A 287 -3.52 33.89 18.46
C LEU A 287 -2.83 35.01 19.22
N HIS A 288 -3.54 36.10 19.54
CA HIS A 288 -3.01 37.16 20.40
C HIS A 288 -2.72 36.60 21.80
N LEU A 289 -3.66 35.86 22.40
CA LEU A 289 -3.47 35.26 23.73
C LEU A 289 -2.30 34.30 23.74
N ALA A 290 -2.24 33.38 22.78
CA ALA A 290 -1.16 32.42 22.64
C ALA A 290 0.19 33.13 22.50
N ALA A 291 0.31 34.11 21.60
CA ALA A 291 1.55 34.87 21.43
C ALA A 291 1.99 35.59 22.72
N CYS A 292 1.04 36.16 23.49
CA CYS A 292 1.36 36.75 24.79
C CYS A 292 1.91 35.71 25.78
N GLN A 293 1.30 34.52 25.84
CA GLN A 293 1.76 33.43 26.70
C GLN A 293 3.18 32.99 26.33
N PHE A 294 3.46 32.81 25.04
CA PHE A 294 4.79 32.44 24.55
C PHE A 294 5.88 33.48 24.85
N GLN A 295 5.51 34.77 24.88
CA GLN A 295 6.43 35.86 25.25
C GLN A 295 6.49 36.13 26.76
N GLY A 296 5.75 35.37 27.60
CA GLY A 296 5.68 35.61 29.04
C GLY A 296 4.98 36.93 29.43
N MET A 297 4.17 37.49 28.54
CA MET A 297 3.42 38.72 28.79
C MET A 297 2.15 38.43 29.58
N PRO A 298 1.83 39.22 30.63
CA PRO A 298 0.61 39.04 31.40
C PRO A 298 -0.61 39.46 30.56
N ALA A 299 -1.32 38.47 30.02
CA ALA A 299 -2.57 38.65 29.31
C ALA A 299 -3.61 37.64 29.84
N THR A 300 -4.83 38.10 30.07
CA THR A 300 -5.96 37.22 30.42
C THR A 300 -6.94 37.13 29.27
N ALA A 301 -7.63 36.00 29.17
CA ALA A 301 -8.63 35.75 28.14
C ALA A 301 -9.73 36.81 28.16
N GLU A 302 -10.15 37.31 29.32
CA GLU A 302 -11.20 38.34 29.44
C GLU A 302 -10.76 39.69 28.87
N LYS A 303 -9.49 40.05 29.06
CA LYS A 303 -8.94 41.30 28.52
C LYS A 303 -8.91 41.24 27.00
N ILE A 304 -8.45 40.13 26.44
CA ILE A 304 -8.37 39.94 24.98
C ILE A 304 -9.77 39.79 24.39
N ALA A 305 -10.67 39.04 25.02
CA ALA A 305 -12.09 38.91 24.63
C ALA A 305 -12.76 40.27 24.41
N ARG A 306 -12.56 41.22 25.34
CA ARG A 306 -13.10 42.58 25.21
C ARG A 306 -12.51 43.35 24.02
N MET A 307 -11.24 43.12 23.67
CA MET A 307 -10.58 43.79 22.54
C MET A 307 -11.07 43.31 21.18
N TYR A 308 -11.53 42.06 21.10
CA TYR A 308 -11.99 41.43 19.86
C TYR A 308 -13.51 41.24 19.81
N HIS A 309 -14.24 41.64 20.85
CA HIS A 309 -15.69 41.48 20.98
C HIS A 309 -16.17 40.02 20.87
N VAL A 310 -15.41 39.10 21.46
CA VAL A 310 -15.71 37.65 21.52
C VAL A 310 -15.87 37.17 22.96
N GLN A 311 -16.28 35.91 23.18
CA GLN A 311 -16.35 35.33 24.52
C GLN A 311 -15.00 34.76 24.97
N ALA A 312 -14.67 34.90 26.25
CA ALA A 312 -13.41 34.39 26.80
C ALA A 312 -13.29 32.86 26.70
N GLN A 313 -14.40 32.14 26.87
CA GLN A 313 -14.44 30.67 26.79
C GLN A 313 -14.01 30.15 25.41
N ASP A 314 -14.43 30.82 24.33
CA ASP A 314 -14.09 30.43 22.96
C ASP A 314 -12.60 30.69 22.68
N ILE A 315 -12.05 31.78 23.22
CA ILE A 315 -10.61 32.08 23.15
C ILE A 315 -9.80 30.98 23.85
N ASP A 316 -10.16 30.61 25.08
CA ASP A 316 -9.42 29.62 25.86
C ASP A 316 -9.38 28.28 25.13
N PHE A 317 -10.51 27.84 24.58
CA PHE A 317 -10.61 26.61 23.81
C PHE A 317 -9.72 26.61 22.56
N LEU A 318 -9.71 27.70 21.78
CA LEU A 318 -8.88 27.81 20.58
C LEU A 318 -7.39 28.01 20.93
N CYS A 319 -7.09 28.75 21.99
CA CYS A 319 -5.73 28.92 22.49
C CYS A 319 -5.14 27.58 22.93
N GLN A 320 -5.92 26.75 23.63
CA GLN A 320 -5.50 25.41 24.02
C GLN A 320 -5.15 24.55 22.79
N LYS A 321 -5.98 24.57 21.74
CA LYS A 321 -5.67 23.86 20.48
C LYS A 321 -4.36 24.32 19.83
N LEU A 322 -4.08 25.63 19.86
CA LEU A 322 -2.84 26.18 19.32
C LEU A 322 -1.64 25.71 20.16
N CYS A 323 -1.74 25.75 21.48
CA CYS A 323 -0.69 25.27 22.38
C CYS A 323 -0.42 23.77 22.24
N GLU A 324 -1.45 22.93 22.16
CA GLU A 324 -1.30 21.48 21.93
C GLU A 324 -0.62 21.18 20.59
N ALA A 325 -0.95 21.93 19.54
CA ALA A 325 -0.27 21.80 18.25
C ALA A 325 1.19 22.27 18.28
N GLU A 326 1.52 23.26 19.11
CA GLU A 326 2.91 23.69 19.31
C GLU A 326 3.74 22.61 19.99
N GLU A 327 3.21 21.94 21.03
CA GLU A 327 3.90 20.83 21.69
C GLU A 327 4.26 19.71 20.72
N ILE A 328 3.39 19.40 19.75
CA ILE A 328 3.63 18.41 18.70
C ILE A 328 4.72 18.87 17.70
N SER A 329 4.93 20.18 17.56
CA SER A 329 5.84 20.78 16.57
C SER A 329 7.29 20.92 17.05
N TYR A 330 7.56 20.75 18.36
CA TYR A 330 8.90 20.85 18.95
C TYR A 330 9.67 19.52 19.00
N PHE A 331 9.12 18.43 18.43
CA PHE A 331 9.75 17.12 18.29
C PHE A 331 10.12 16.82 16.83
#